data_AF-A0A397Z7P7-F1
#
_entry.id   AF-A0A397Z7P7-F1
#
_cell.length_a   1.000
_cell.length_b   1.000
_cell.length_c   1.000
_cell.angle_alpha   90.00
_cell.angle_beta   90.00
_cell.angle_gamma   90.00
#
_symmetry.space_group_name_H-M   'P 1'
#
loop_
_entity.id
_entity.type
_entity.pdbx_description
1 polymer ?
#
loop_
_entity_poly.entity_id
_entity_poly.type
_entity_poly.pdbx_seq_one_letter_code
_entity_poly.pdbx_strand_id
1 'polypeptide(L)'
;MMNEDQMIIKELEKAQDEIEGGNLKVVTGNNEVVSHLIFAGSDIMLYLNFFQDPLLQVPLKALKYGTVPIELNPQTGHVGTHEQEATTTAKIFNSLFGRMSLGQALDLMKKDGRLWELKIMEAMEKDLCCDVHVSAYTSIKNL
;
A
#
# COMPACT_ATOMS: atom_id res chain seq x y z
N MET A 1 11.16 -21.04 23.35
CA MET A 1 11.44 -19.59 23.30
C MET A 1 10.71 -19.07 22.08
N MET A 2 9.81 -18.09 22.22
CA MET A 2 9.14 -17.50 21.04
C MET A 2 10.16 -16.76 20.19
N ASN A 3 10.02 -16.83 18.87
CA ASN A 3 10.81 -16.00 17.97
C ASN A 3 10.24 -14.57 17.89
N GLU A 4 10.98 -13.67 17.26
CA GLU A 4 10.64 -12.25 17.17
C GLU A 4 9.28 -12.01 16.49
N ASP A 5 9.00 -12.73 15.39
CA ASP A 5 7.72 -12.67 14.67
C ASP A 5 6.53 -13.06 15.55
N GLN A 6 6.67 -14.13 16.33
CA GLN A 6 5.64 -14.58 17.27
C GLN A 6 5.38 -13.55 18.38
N MET A 7 6.42 -12.85 18.82
CA MET A 7 6.30 -11.79 19.81
C MET A 7 5.55 -10.59 19.23
N ILE A 8 5.89 -10.17 18.01
CA ILE A 8 5.22 -9.06 17.31
C ILE A 8 3.74 -9.38 17.09
N ILE A 9 3.44 -10.56 16.56
CA ILE A 9 2.04 -10.99 16.33
C ILE A 9 1.23 -10.92 17.61
N LYS A 10 1.79 -11.42 18.73
CA LYS A 10 1.09 -11.41 20.01
C LYS A 10 0.81 -9.99 20.54
N GLU A 11 1.75 -9.07 20.38
CA GLU A 11 1.53 -7.66 20.75
C GLU A 11 0.48 -7.00 19.86
N LEU A 12 0.46 -7.32 18.56
CA LEU A 12 -0.57 -6.83 17.63
C LEU A 12 -1.96 -7.39 17.97
N GLU A 13 -2.07 -8.68 18.28
CA GLU A 13 -3.33 -9.32 18.70
C GLU A 13 -3.86 -8.68 19.99
N LYS A 14 -2.97 -8.40 20.95
CA LYS A 14 -3.34 -7.68 22.17
C LYS A 14 -3.85 -6.26 21.87
N ALA A 15 -3.17 -5.52 20.98
CA ALA A 15 -3.62 -4.20 20.56
C ALA A 15 -5.00 -4.27 19.85
N GLN A 16 -5.27 -5.35 19.12
CA GLN A 16 -6.58 -5.58 18.50
C GLN A 16 -7.69 -5.69 19.55
N ASP A 17 -7.44 -6.41 20.65
CA ASP A 17 -8.40 -6.58 21.74
C ASP A 17 -8.62 -5.29 22.53
N GLU A 18 -7.61 -4.41 22.58
CA GLU A 18 -7.68 -3.09 23.24
C GLU A 18 -8.43 -2.04 22.40
N ILE A 19 -8.44 -2.18 21.07
CA ILE A 19 -9.13 -1.25 20.16
C ILE A 19 -10.59 -1.68 19.98
N GLU A 20 -11.49 -0.93 20.62
CA GLU A 20 -12.93 -1.18 20.52
C GLU A 20 -13.48 -0.98 19.11
N GLY A 21 -14.58 -1.69 18.82
CA GLY A 21 -15.38 -1.48 17.60
C GLY A 21 -14.90 -2.21 16.35
N GLY A 22 -13.91 -3.11 16.46
CA GLY A 22 -13.38 -3.85 15.30
C GLY A 22 -12.59 -2.97 14.32
N ASN A 23 -12.13 -1.80 14.79
CA ASN A 23 -11.39 -0.83 13.98
C ASN A 23 -9.95 -1.27 13.68
N LEU A 24 -9.45 -2.28 14.40
CA LEU A 24 -8.19 -2.96 14.10
C LEU A 24 -8.48 -4.43 13.83
N LYS A 25 -7.87 -4.97 12.78
CA LYS A 25 -7.83 -6.40 12.49
C LYS A 25 -6.42 -6.81 12.15
N VAL A 26 -5.88 -7.78 12.87
CA VAL A 26 -4.61 -8.40 12.59
C VAL A 26 -4.86 -9.61 11.70
N VAL A 27 -4.19 -9.62 10.55
CA VAL A 27 -4.22 -10.73 9.61
C VAL A 27 -2.85 -11.39 9.64
N THR A 28 -2.81 -12.67 10.05
CA THR A 28 -1.57 -13.44 10.15
C THR A 28 -1.50 -14.49 9.04
N GLY A 29 -0.28 -14.89 8.68
CA GLY A 29 -0.02 -15.84 7.60
C GLY A 29 0.10 -15.19 6.22
N ASN A 30 0.75 -15.89 5.29
CA ASN A 30 0.93 -15.41 3.92
C ASN A 30 -0.16 -16.02 3.02
N ASN A 31 -1.27 -15.29 2.84
CA ASN A 31 -2.35 -15.68 1.93
C ASN A 31 -2.49 -14.62 0.84
N GLU A 32 -2.04 -14.97 -0.37
CA GLU A 32 -2.08 -14.06 -1.52
C GLU A 32 -3.50 -13.56 -1.83
N VAL A 33 -4.51 -14.43 -1.67
CA VAL A 33 -5.90 -14.07 -1.93
C VAL A 33 -6.40 -13.00 -0.97
N VAL A 34 -6.03 -13.14 0.31
CA VAL A 34 -6.36 -12.13 1.32
C VAL A 34 -5.62 -10.83 1.05
N SER A 35 -4.36 -10.88 0.61
CA SER A 35 -3.61 -9.68 0.20
C SER A 35 -4.30 -8.95 -0.96
N HIS A 36 -4.80 -9.69 -1.96
CA HIS A 36 -5.58 -9.11 -3.05
C HIS A 36 -6.86 -8.42 -2.57
N LEU A 37 -7.57 -9.02 -1.62
CA LEU A 37 -8.76 -8.42 -1.02
C LEU A 37 -8.41 -7.16 -0.21
N ILE A 38 -7.32 -7.19 0.56
CA ILE A 38 -6.84 -6.04 1.34
C ILE A 38 -6.51 -4.89 0.39
N PHE A 39 -5.77 -5.13 -0.70
CA PHE A 39 -5.53 -4.10 -1.70
C PHE A 39 -6.86 -3.60 -2.28
N ALA A 40 -7.70 -4.46 -2.86
CA ALA A 40 -8.95 -4.02 -3.49
C ALA A 40 -9.91 -3.25 -2.56
N GLY A 41 -9.89 -3.53 -1.26
CA GLY A 41 -10.79 -2.91 -0.27
C GLY A 41 -10.21 -1.70 0.48
N SER A 42 -8.93 -1.35 0.27
CA SER A 42 -8.27 -0.27 1.02
C SER A 42 -8.17 1.01 0.20
N ASP A 43 -8.47 2.15 0.83
CA ASP A 43 -8.19 3.47 0.24
C ASP A 43 -6.70 3.83 0.33
N ILE A 44 -6.09 3.54 1.47
CA ILE A 44 -4.69 3.88 1.79
C ILE A 44 -3.98 2.65 2.34
N MET A 45 -2.75 2.44 1.89
CA MET A 45 -1.84 1.44 2.46
C MET A 45 -0.61 2.14 3.05
N LEU A 46 -0.36 1.93 4.33
CA LEU A 46 0.78 2.53 5.02
C LEU A 46 2.03 1.66 4.86
N TYR A 47 3.14 2.31 4.53
CA TYR A 47 4.47 1.70 4.43
C TYR A 47 5.43 2.37 5.40
N LEU A 48 6.19 1.56 6.15
CA LEU A 48 7.19 2.09 7.07
C LEU A 48 8.37 2.72 6.32
N ASN A 49 8.82 2.06 5.26
CA ASN A 49 9.92 2.53 4.43
C ASN A 49 9.85 1.88 3.03
N PHE A 50 9.73 2.68 1.98
CA PHE A 50 9.70 2.15 0.60
C PHE A 50 11.05 1.54 0.16
N PHE A 51 12.17 1.92 0.79
CA PHE A 51 13.50 1.40 0.46
C PHE A 51 13.72 -0.07 0.86
N GLN A 52 12.81 -0.66 1.65
CA GLN A 52 12.87 -2.09 1.96
C GLN A 52 12.41 -2.98 0.79
N ASP A 53 11.69 -2.40 -0.17
CA ASP A 53 11.33 -3.05 -1.43
C ASP A 53 11.91 -2.22 -2.60
N PRO A 54 13.14 -2.50 -3.04
CA PRO A 54 13.80 -1.75 -4.12
C PRO A 54 13.01 -1.76 -5.43
N LEU A 55 12.13 -2.75 -5.61
CA LEU A 55 11.32 -2.94 -6.80
C LEU A 55 9.91 -2.35 -6.66
N LEU A 56 9.54 -1.88 -5.45
CA LEU A 56 8.24 -1.30 -5.13
C LEU A 56 7.07 -2.21 -5.53
N GLN A 57 7.25 -3.53 -5.56
CA GLN A 57 6.24 -4.47 -6.05
C GLN A 57 4.92 -4.36 -5.29
N VAL A 58 4.98 -4.26 -3.96
CA VAL A 58 3.76 -4.17 -3.13
C VAL A 58 3.07 -2.80 -3.31
N PRO A 59 3.78 -1.65 -3.24
CA PRO A 59 3.19 -0.34 -3.53
C PRO A 59 2.54 -0.25 -4.92
N LEU A 60 3.14 -0.88 -5.93
CA LEU A 60 2.62 -0.86 -7.29
C LEU A 60 1.40 -1.76 -7.47
N LYS A 61 1.42 -2.94 -6.83
CA LYS A 61 0.25 -3.82 -6.77
C LYS A 61 -0.91 -3.06 -6.11
N ALA A 62 -0.67 -2.38 -5.00
CA ALA A 62 -1.67 -1.55 -4.31
C ALA A 62 -2.25 -0.46 -5.22
N LEU A 63 -1.41 0.30 -5.93
CA LEU A 63 -1.87 1.31 -6.89
C LEU A 63 -2.75 0.72 -8.00
N LYS A 64 -2.45 -0.49 -8.48
CA LYS A 64 -3.26 -1.16 -9.50
C LYS A 64 -4.66 -1.53 -9.00
N TYR A 65 -4.81 -1.74 -7.68
CA TYR A 65 -6.10 -1.93 -7.02
C TYR A 65 -6.84 -0.63 -6.71
N GLY A 66 -6.20 0.52 -6.94
CA GLY A 66 -6.73 1.82 -6.56
C GLY A 66 -6.43 2.20 -5.10
N THR A 67 -5.60 1.44 -4.40
CA THR A 67 -5.12 1.80 -3.06
C THR A 67 -3.91 2.70 -3.16
N VAL A 68 -3.90 3.79 -2.38
CA VAL A 68 -2.80 4.73 -2.36
C VAL A 68 -1.76 4.32 -1.31
N PRO A 69 -0.54 3.91 -1.72
CA PRO A 69 0.57 3.68 -0.81
C PRO A 69 1.11 5.00 -0.25
N ILE A 70 1.23 5.12 1.06
CA ILE A 70 1.76 6.30 1.77
C ILE A 70 2.90 5.86 2.70
N GLU A 71 4.04 6.56 2.62
CA GLU A 71 5.15 6.34 3.54
C GLU A 71 4.90 7.06 4.87
N LEU A 72 5.07 6.34 5.98
CA LEU A 72 4.94 6.91 7.32
C LEU A 72 6.18 7.73 7.71
N ASN A 73 7.36 7.24 7.39
CA ASN A 73 8.64 7.89 7.67
C ASN A 73 9.41 8.13 6.38
N PRO A 74 8.96 9.07 5.53
CA PRO A 74 9.71 9.43 4.34
C PRO A 74 11.05 9.97 4.80
N GLN A 75 12.12 9.19 4.59
CA GLN A 75 13.45 9.75 4.72
C GLN A 75 13.57 10.88 3.68
N THR A 76 14.39 11.88 3.95
CA THR A 76 14.61 13.04 3.07
C THR A 76 15.09 12.69 1.65
N GLY A 77 15.33 11.41 1.36
CA GLY A 77 15.57 10.87 0.04
C GLY A 77 14.27 10.61 -0.72
N HIS A 78 14.18 11.15 -1.95
CA HIS A 78 13.24 10.65 -2.95
C HIS A 78 13.37 9.12 -3.06
N VAL A 79 12.24 8.42 -3.25
CA VAL A 79 12.26 7.03 -3.71
C VAL A 79 13.11 6.97 -4.98
N GLY A 80 14.32 6.40 -4.88
CA GLY A 80 15.32 6.32 -5.94
C GLY A 80 16.12 7.62 -6.20
N THR A 81 16.82 8.16 -5.21
CA THR A 81 17.57 9.44 -5.29
C THR A 81 18.66 9.54 -6.38
N HIS A 82 18.97 8.47 -7.12
CA HIS A 82 19.68 8.61 -8.39
C HIS A 82 18.64 8.77 -9.50
N GLU A 83 18.38 10.00 -9.96
CA GLU A 83 17.48 10.29 -11.09
C GLU A 83 17.84 9.51 -12.38
N GLN A 84 19.08 9.01 -12.46
CA GLN A 84 19.61 8.14 -13.51
C GLN A 84 19.25 6.65 -13.32
N GLU A 85 18.88 6.19 -12.12
CA GLU A 85 18.54 4.80 -11.78
C GLU A 85 17.08 4.59 -11.34
N ALA A 86 16.32 5.67 -11.09
CA ALA A 86 14.90 5.57 -10.80
C ALA A 86 14.16 4.94 -11.99
N THR A 87 13.63 3.73 -11.77
CA THR A 87 12.76 3.03 -12.72
C THR A 87 11.61 3.96 -13.12
N THR A 88 11.11 3.86 -14.37
CA THR A 88 9.94 4.61 -14.88
C THR A 88 8.79 4.65 -13.85
N THR A 89 8.66 3.55 -13.14
CA THR A 89 7.72 3.30 -12.08
C THR A 89 7.89 4.16 -10.82
N ALA A 90 9.13 4.35 -10.33
CA ALA A 90 9.41 5.27 -9.22
C ALA A 90 9.10 6.73 -9.60
N LYS A 91 9.30 7.10 -10.89
CA LYS A 91 8.93 8.43 -11.40
C LYS A 91 7.42 8.64 -11.40
N ILE A 92 6.64 7.64 -11.83
CA ILE A 92 5.17 7.67 -11.80
C ILE A 92 4.65 7.80 -10.36
N PHE A 93 5.19 7.00 -9.45
CA PHE A 93 4.85 7.08 -8.03
C PHE A 93 5.10 8.49 -7.49
N ASN A 94 6.31 9.01 -7.71
CA ASN A 94 6.70 10.34 -7.28
C ASN A 94 5.84 11.44 -7.91
N SER A 95 5.37 11.28 -9.15
CA SER A 95 4.51 12.29 -9.79
C SER A 95 3.08 12.32 -9.26
N LEU A 96 2.51 11.17 -8.89
CA LEU A 96 1.11 11.08 -8.50
C LEU A 96 0.91 11.36 -7.00
N PHE A 97 1.71 10.69 -6.17
CA PHE A 97 1.58 10.68 -4.71
C PHE A 97 2.89 11.00 -3.99
N GLY A 98 3.97 11.30 -4.73
CA GLY A 98 5.29 11.56 -4.16
C GLY A 98 5.28 12.64 -3.08
N ARG A 99 5.83 12.28 -1.92
CA ARG A 99 5.94 13.11 -0.70
C ARG A 99 4.63 13.48 -0.01
N MET A 100 3.50 12.88 -0.41
CA MET A 100 2.24 13.07 0.30
C MET A 100 2.32 12.38 1.67
N SER A 101 2.20 13.15 2.75
CA SER A 101 2.04 12.58 4.09
C SER A 101 0.64 12.01 4.28
N LEU A 102 0.47 11.13 5.27
CA LEU A 102 -0.86 10.61 5.62
C LEU A 102 -1.86 11.73 5.90
N GLY A 103 -1.44 12.80 6.60
CA GLY A 103 -2.29 13.96 6.86
C GLY A 103 -2.73 14.66 5.57
N GLN A 104 -1.83 14.82 4.60
CA GLN A 104 -2.15 15.41 3.30
C GLN A 104 -3.09 14.53 2.46
N ALA A 105 -2.90 13.20 2.52
CA ALA A 105 -3.80 12.26 1.86
C ALA A 105 -5.22 12.34 2.42
N LEU A 106 -5.35 12.30 3.74
CA LEU A 106 -6.65 12.42 4.43
C LEU A 106 -7.31 13.78 4.18
N ASP A 107 -6.52 14.86 4.15
CA ASP A 107 -7.02 16.19 3.80
C ASP A 107 -7.51 16.25 2.37
N LEU A 108 -6.78 15.67 1.41
CA LEU A 108 -7.16 15.63 0.01
C LEU A 108 -8.45 14.84 -0.19
N MET A 109 -8.57 13.65 0.42
CA MET A 109 -9.80 12.84 0.39
C MET A 109 -11.01 13.62 0.90
N LYS A 110 -10.84 14.40 1.98
CA LYS A 110 -11.94 15.15 2.60
C LYS A 110 -12.30 16.43 1.85
N LYS A 111 -11.29 17.17 1.36
CA LYS A 111 -11.46 18.51 0.79
C LYS A 111 -11.73 18.46 -0.72
N ASP A 112 -11.15 17.50 -1.42
CA ASP A 112 -11.26 17.35 -2.87
C ASP A 112 -11.23 15.86 -3.28
N GLY A 113 -12.30 15.15 -2.92
CA GLY A 113 -12.47 13.73 -3.26
C GLY A 113 -12.45 13.46 -4.77
N ARG A 114 -12.83 14.43 -5.61
CA ARG A 114 -12.76 14.28 -7.07
C ARG A 114 -11.32 14.24 -7.57
N LEU A 115 -10.46 15.11 -7.04
CA LEU A 115 -9.03 15.07 -7.36
C LEU A 115 -8.38 13.79 -6.83
N TRP A 116 -8.81 13.29 -5.66
CA TRP A 116 -8.38 11.99 -5.14
C TRP A 116 -8.73 10.84 -6.09
N GLU A 117 -10.00 10.73 -6.49
CA GLU A 117 -10.48 9.72 -7.44
C GLU A 117 -9.77 9.81 -8.80
N LEU A 118 -9.56 11.02 -9.32
CA LEU A 118 -8.84 11.24 -10.58
C LEU A 118 -7.40 10.72 -10.49
N LYS A 119 -6.68 11.04 -9.42
CA LYS A 119 -5.30 10.57 -9.20
C LYS A 119 -5.23 9.05 -9.10
N ILE A 120 -6.20 8.43 -8.44
CA ILE A 120 -6.30 6.97 -8.36
C ILE A 120 -6.53 6.36 -9.75
N MET A 121 -7.51 6.87 -10.51
CA MET A 121 -7.78 6.40 -11.87
C MET A 121 -6.55 6.52 -12.77
N GLU A 122 -5.89 7.69 -12.75
CA GLU A 122 -4.66 7.91 -13.50
C GLU A 122 -3.56 6.91 -13.13
N ALA A 123 -3.46 6.51 -11.85
CA ALA A 123 -2.51 5.51 -11.39
C ALA A 123 -2.85 4.09 -11.89
N MET A 124 -4.14 3.71 -11.78
CA MET A 124 -4.63 2.39 -12.18
C MET A 124 -4.47 2.14 -13.68
N GLU A 125 -4.59 3.18 -14.51
CA GLU A 125 -4.40 3.12 -15.96
C GLU A 125 -2.94 2.94 -16.38
N LYS A 126 -1.97 3.23 -15.50
CA LYS A 126 -0.57 3.01 -15.83
C LYS A 126 -0.25 1.53 -15.92
N ASP A 127 0.65 1.22 -16.86
CA ASP A 127 1.22 -0.11 -17.02
C ASP A 127 2.32 -0.33 -15.96
N LEU A 128 1.88 -0.68 -14.75
CA LEU A 128 2.74 -0.80 -13.56
C LEU A 128 3.26 -2.22 -13.31
N CYS A 129 3.51 -2.97 -14.40
CA CYS A 129 4.36 -4.18 -14.39
C CYS A 129 3.72 -5.49 -13.86
N CYS A 130 2.40 -5.59 -13.65
CA CYS A 130 1.83 -6.88 -13.26
C CYS A 130 0.41 -7.17 -13.77
N ASP A 131 0.18 -8.42 -14.20
CA ASP A 131 -1.11 -9.02 -14.57
C ASP A 131 -1.99 -9.27 -13.33
N VAL A 132 -2.12 -8.24 -12.50
CA VAL A 132 -2.71 -8.29 -11.17
C VAL A 132 -4.20 -8.65 -11.22
N HIS A 133 -4.89 -8.28 -12.29
CA HIS A 133 -6.34 -8.52 -12.44
C HIS A 133 -6.67 -9.99 -12.72
N VAL A 134 -5.82 -10.72 -13.47
CA VAL A 134 -6.06 -12.12 -13.84
C VAL A 134 -5.78 -13.04 -12.65
N SER A 135 -4.67 -12.82 -11.93
CA SER A 135 -4.33 -13.65 -10.77
C SER A 135 -5.35 -13.47 -9.65
N ALA A 136 -5.77 -12.24 -9.36
CA ALA A 136 -6.73 -11.97 -8.31
C ALA A 136 -8.13 -12.48 -8.59
N TYR A 137 -8.62 -12.31 -9.82
CA TYR A 137 -9.90 -12.89 -10.21
C TYR A 137 -9.89 -14.41 -10.09
N THR A 138 -8.79 -15.05 -10.52
CA THR A 138 -8.61 -16.51 -10.41
C THR A 138 -8.57 -16.94 -8.94
N SER A 139 -7.82 -16.23 -8.10
CA SER A 139 -7.69 -16.50 -6.67
C SER A 139 -9.01 -16.34 -5.91
N ILE A 140 -9.78 -15.28 -6.19
CA ILE A 140 -11.10 -15.06 -5.56
C ILE A 140 -12.11 -16.12 -6.01
N LYS A 141 -12.11 -16.49 -7.29
CA LYS A 141 -13.01 -17.53 -7.82
C LYS A 141 -12.79 -18.91 -7.17
N ASN A 142 -11.59 -19.15 -6.65
CA ASN A 142 -11.19 -20.42 -6.03
C ASN A 142 -11.30 -20.42 -4.49
N LEU A 143 -11.84 -19.35 -3.89
CA LEU A 143 -12.29 -19.33 -2.48
C LEU A 143 -13.64 -20.03 -2.32
#